data_AF-A0A2M8KZI3-F1
#
_entry.id   AF-A0A2M8KZI3-F1
#
_cell.length_a   1.000
_cell.length_b   1.000
_cell.length_c   1.000
_cell.angle_alpha   90.00
_cell.angle_beta   90.00
_cell.angle_gamma   90.00
#
_symmetry.space_group_name_H-M   'P 1'
#
loop_
_entity.id
_entity.type
_entity.pdbx_description
1 polymer ?
#
loop_
_entity_poly.entity_id
_entity_poly.type
_entity_poly.pdbx_seq_one_letter_code
_entity_poly.pdbx_strand_id
1 'polypeptide(L)'
;MNQSKADLAAQGIDAQALATPYGDWTPPVLAEIAKVYSSHRGFADSIDQNADGVIEHGNGFPYNDYLLYDLPVQVGVPIAQVKAYIDQTIANNQWLILSLHDIQASTTNDEYDYLNSDLDQIAAYVKSKGVPVVNVTDGLAGGTNNLLPNSGFDNSIADGWTTDVPSTITADTGDNGSFPGASSSIHLTSDAQVGRLFSPQIAIDPVKKYFVKNFLNVNTITVDAGNEVAFIIDEYDANGTYLTFQYRKAETSVWLSNLNFEYTPTNANVRSARLQVVVTANSGINAYLDNVQ
;
A
#
# COMPACT_ATOMS: atom_id res chain seq x y z
N MET A 1 0.48 17.52 -11.10
CA MET A 1 1.54 16.50 -10.90
C MET A 1 2.35 16.22 -12.16
N ASN A 2 1.71 16.04 -13.32
CA ASN A 2 2.40 15.70 -14.57
C ASN A 2 3.49 16.70 -14.99
N GLN A 3 3.26 18.00 -14.81
CA GLN A 3 4.28 19.01 -15.14
C GLN A 3 5.55 18.85 -14.29
N SER A 4 5.42 18.72 -12.97
CA SER A 4 6.58 18.55 -12.09
C SER A 4 7.38 17.28 -12.40
N LYS A 5 6.70 16.16 -12.70
CA LYS A 5 7.38 14.92 -13.15
C LYS A 5 8.11 15.13 -14.48
N ALA A 6 7.48 15.81 -15.44
CA ALA A 6 8.09 16.13 -16.73
C ALA A 6 9.30 17.06 -16.60
N ASP A 7 9.23 18.06 -15.71
CA ASP A 7 10.33 18.98 -15.44
C ASP A 7 11.54 18.24 -14.84
N LEU A 8 11.30 17.32 -13.89
CA LEU A 8 12.35 16.44 -13.34
C LEU A 8 12.93 15.52 -14.42
N ALA A 9 12.09 14.92 -15.26
CA ALA A 9 12.53 14.09 -16.37
C ALA A 9 13.37 14.87 -17.38
N ALA A 10 13.05 16.14 -17.64
CA ALA A 10 13.85 17.04 -18.49
C ALA A 10 15.24 17.33 -17.90
N GLN A 11 15.43 17.14 -16.59
CA GLN A 11 16.73 17.18 -15.91
C GLN A 11 17.38 15.79 -15.78
N GLY A 12 16.82 14.75 -16.40
CA GLY A 12 17.33 13.37 -16.33
C GLY A 12 16.98 12.64 -15.04
N ILE A 13 16.00 13.12 -14.27
CA ILE A 13 15.53 12.51 -13.01
C ILE A 13 14.24 11.74 -13.28
N ASP A 14 14.27 10.41 -13.12
CA ASP A 14 13.07 9.57 -13.13
C ASP A 14 12.44 9.55 -11.74
N ALA A 15 11.52 10.50 -11.49
CA ALA A 15 10.82 10.58 -10.22
C ALA A 15 9.72 9.49 -10.11
N GLN A 16 9.94 8.53 -9.21
CA GLN A 16 9.03 7.39 -9.02
C GLN A 16 8.14 7.49 -7.78
N ALA A 17 8.50 8.30 -6.80
CA ALA A 17 7.76 8.52 -5.56
C ALA A 17 7.46 9.99 -5.33
N LEU A 18 6.37 10.29 -4.61
CA LEU A 18 6.00 11.66 -4.24
C LEU A 18 6.00 11.84 -2.71
N ALA A 19 6.42 13.02 -2.26
CA ALA A 19 6.08 13.53 -0.94
C ALA A 19 5.27 14.81 -1.10
N THR A 20 4.12 14.92 -0.44
CA THR A 20 3.34 16.15 -0.50
C THR A 20 3.96 17.24 0.36
N PRO A 21 3.96 18.51 -0.10
CA PRO A 21 4.39 19.64 0.72
C PRO A 21 3.61 19.67 2.04
N TYR A 22 4.33 19.90 3.16
CA TYR A 22 3.77 19.90 4.52
C TYR A 22 3.08 18.60 4.94
N GLY A 23 3.16 17.54 4.12
CA GLY A 23 2.43 16.30 4.35
C GLY A 23 0.93 16.41 4.17
N ASP A 24 0.45 17.52 3.62
CA ASP A 24 -0.97 17.74 3.38
C ASP A 24 -1.42 16.99 2.13
N TRP A 25 -2.47 16.19 2.28
CA TRP A 25 -3.11 15.49 1.18
C TRP A 25 -4.58 15.21 1.52
N THR A 26 -5.36 14.86 0.50
CA THR A 26 -6.73 14.37 0.63
C THR A 26 -6.90 13.10 -0.21
N PRO A 27 -7.88 12.23 0.09
CA PRO A 27 -8.06 10.99 -0.69
C PRO A 27 -8.15 11.22 -2.21
N PRO A 28 -8.86 12.25 -2.72
CA PRO A 28 -8.85 12.55 -4.16
C PRO A 28 -7.46 12.93 -4.71
N VAL A 29 -6.65 13.67 -3.95
CA VAL A 29 -5.28 13.99 -4.33
C VAL A 29 -4.43 12.72 -4.36
N LEU A 30 -4.59 11.84 -3.38
CA LEU A 30 -3.87 10.58 -3.31
C LEU A 30 -4.20 9.65 -4.47
N ALA A 31 -5.46 9.65 -4.93
CA ALA A 31 -5.87 8.91 -6.14
C ALA A 31 -5.13 9.40 -7.38
N GLU A 32 -5.04 10.72 -7.56
CA GLU A 32 -4.29 11.31 -8.67
C GLU A 32 -2.76 11.06 -8.56
N ILE A 33 -2.22 11.01 -7.33
CA ILE A 33 -0.82 10.62 -7.09
C ILE A 33 -0.60 9.16 -7.52
N ALA A 34 -1.51 8.27 -7.14
CA ALA A 34 -1.41 6.84 -7.40
C ALA A 34 -1.39 6.51 -8.89
N LYS A 35 -1.98 7.34 -9.75
CA LYS A 35 -1.91 7.16 -11.21
C LYS A 35 -0.49 7.33 -11.78
N VAL A 36 0.33 8.15 -11.13
CA VAL A 36 1.59 8.66 -11.70
C VAL A 36 2.82 8.16 -10.95
N TYR A 37 2.71 7.91 -9.66
CA TYR A 37 3.82 7.52 -8.78
C TYR A 37 3.56 6.16 -8.14
N SER A 38 4.62 5.39 -7.90
CA SER A 38 4.54 4.07 -7.26
C SER A 38 4.28 4.13 -5.77
N SER A 39 4.53 5.29 -5.14
CA SER A 39 4.35 5.48 -3.71
C SER A 39 4.16 6.94 -3.34
N HIS A 40 3.65 7.13 -2.13
CA HIS A 40 3.48 8.42 -1.49
C HIS A 40 3.86 8.33 -0.02
N ARG A 41 4.50 9.38 0.48
CA ARG A 41 4.63 9.66 1.91
C ARG A 41 4.09 11.06 2.19
N GLY A 42 3.22 11.18 3.18
CA GLY A 42 2.93 12.48 3.77
C GLY A 42 3.97 12.77 4.84
N PHE A 43 4.38 14.03 4.97
CA PHE A 43 5.05 14.50 6.18
C PHE A 43 4.06 14.37 7.36
N ALA A 44 4.18 13.27 8.10
CA ALA A 44 3.31 13.01 9.23
C ALA A 44 4.08 13.38 10.50
N ASP A 45 3.78 14.53 11.08
CA ASP A 45 4.26 14.93 12.43
C ASP A 45 3.76 13.99 13.56
N SER A 46 3.24 12.82 13.23
CA SER A 46 2.77 11.84 14.20
C SER A 46 3.90 10.88 14.57
N ILE A 47 4.68 11.30 15.56
CA ILE A 47 5.08 10.44 16.67
C ILE A 47 3.75 9.94 17.29
N ASP A 48 3.28 8.77 16.86
CA ASP A 48 2.11 7.99 17.31
C ASP A 48 1.03 8.71 18.16
N GLN A 49 -0.20 8.80 17.64
CA GLN A 49 -1.38 9.29 18.37
C GLN A 49 -2.16 8.18 19.09
N ASN A 50 -1.60 6.98 19.25
CA ASN A 50 -2.22 5.97 20.09
C ASN A 50 -2.08 6.38 21.57
N ALA A 51 -3.19 6.26 22.31
CA ALA A 51 -3.24 6.59 23.74
C ALA A 51 -2.51 5.58 24.64
N ASP A 52 -1.76 4.62 24.07
CA ASP A 52 -1.08 3.55 24.77
C ASP A 52 0.38 3.89 25.16
N GLY A 53 0.91 5.01 24.67
CA GLY A 53 2.26 5.49 25.00
C GLY A 53 3.38 4.68 24.35
N VAL A 54 3.05 3.80 23.39
CA VAL A 54 4.03 3.22 22.47
C VAL A 54 4.16 4.19 21.31
N ILE A 55 5.38 4.47 20.87
CA ILE A 55 5.57 5.27 19.68
C ILE A 55 5.96 4.34 18.53
N GLU A 56 5.03 3.99 17.65
CA GLU A 56 5.36 3.23 16.44
C GLU A 56 6.00 4.14 15.38
N HIS A 57 7.33 4.06 15.28
CA HIS A 57 8.17 4.89 14.42
C HIS A 57 8.41 4.32 13.02
N GLY A 58 7.75 3.21 12.66
CA GLY A 58 8.08 2.42 11.49
C GLY A 58 6.87 1.99 10.67
N ASN A 59 7.10 1.77 9.39
CA ASN A 59 6.12 1.24 8.45
C ASN A 59 6.12 -0.30 8.58
N GLY A 60 5.12 -0.83 9.27
CA GLY A 60 4.95 -2.27 9.51
C GLY A 60 4.41 -3.01 8.29
N PHE A 61 5.05 -4.13 7.94
CA PHE A 61 4.56 -4.99 6.86
C PHE A 61 3.32 -5.77 7.31
N PRO A 62 2.26 -5.88 6.49
CA PRO A 62 2.10 -5.25 5.18
C PRO A 62 1.59 -3.81 5.27
N TYR A 63 2.36 -2.86 4.74
CA TYR A 63 2.03 -1.43 4.72
C TYR A 63 1.34 -1.03 3.41
N ASN A 64 0.84 0.21 3.39
CA ASN A 64 0.27 0.85 2.23
C ASN A 64 1.31 1.75 1.56
N ASP A 65 1.63 1.51 0.29
CA ASP A 65 2.68 2.26 -0.41
C ASP A 65 2.33 3.73 -0.62
N TYR A 66 1.06 4.12 -0.46
CA TYR A 66 0.59 5.49 -0.57
C TYR A 66 0.36 6.18 0.78
N LEU A 67 0.49 5.47 1.89
CA LEU A 67 0.36 6.01 3.25
C LEU A 67 1.60 5.66 4.08
N LEU A 68 2.78 5.91 3.51
CA LEU A 68 4.04 5.74 4.22
C LEU A 68 4.23 6.89 5.20
N TYR A 69 4.71 6.55 6.40
CA TYR A 69 5.07 7.49 7.45
C TYR A 69 6.56 7.79 7.41
N ASP A 70 6.90 9.07 7.57
CA ASP A 70 8.24 9.53 7.84
C ASP A 70 8.31 10.23 9.21
N LEU A 71 9.53 10.35 9.74
CA LEU A 71 9.79 11.08 10.97
C LEU A 71 10.69 12.27 10.69
N PRO A 72 10.29 13.48 11.07
CA PRO A 72 11.15 14.63 10.96
C PRO A 72 12.32 14.53 11.94
N VAL A 73 13.52 14.82 11.44
CA VAL A 73 14.70 15.09 12.26
C VAL A 73 15.00 16.58 12.10
N GLN A 74 14.58 17.35 13.10
CA GLN A 74 14.64 18.81 13.12
C GLN A 74 15.27 19.30 14.43
N VAL A 75 15.38 20.62 14.59
CA VAL A 75 15.94 21.22 15.81
C VAL A 75 15.18 20.71 17.04
N GLY A 76 15.95 20.30 18.05
CA GLY A 76 15.42 19.73 19.29
C GLY A 76 15.32 18.21 19.30
N VAL A 77 15.43 17.52 18.15
CA VAL A 77 15.50 16.04 18.09
C VAL A 77 16.96 15.60 18.28
N PRO A 78 17.36 15.07 19.45
CA PRO A 78 18.75 14.71 19.69
C PRO A 78 19.14 13.45 18.92
N ILE A 79 20.42 13.31 18.56
CA ILE A 79 20.95 12.10 17.91
C ILE A 79 20.60 10.82 18.69
N ALA A 80 20.61 10.89 20.03
CA ALA A 80 20.23 9.75 20.87
C ALA A 80 18.80 9.28 20.64
N GLN A 81 17.87 10.20 20.36
CA GLN A 81 16.48 9.90 20.05
C GLN A 81 16.36 9.26 18.65
N VAL A 82 17.06 9.79 17.64
CA VAL A 82 17.10 9.18 16.30
C VAL A 82 17.64 7.74 16.37
N LYS A 83 18.68 7.49 17.18
CA LYS A 83 19.21 6.14 17.42
C LYS A 83 18.17 5.21 18.06
N ALA A 84 17.37 5.72 18.99
CA ALA A 84 16.28 4.94 19.59
C ALA A 84 15.21 4.57 18.55
N TYR A 85 14.85 5.50 17.63
CA TYR A 85 13.93 5.20 16.53
C TYR A 85 14.45 4.07 15.64
N ILE A 86 15.74 4.14 15.28
CA ILE A 86 16.42 3.09 14.50
C ILE A 86 16.36 1.74 15.23
N ASP A 87 16.73 1.71 16.51
CA ASP A 87 16.76 0.47 17.29
C ASP A 87 15.37 -0.16 17.46
N GLN A 88 14.35 0.66 17.69
CA GLN A 88 12.98 0.18 17.80
C GLN A 88 12.47 -0.37 16.46
N THR A 89 12.72 0.33 15.36
CA THR A 89 12.31 -0.12 14.02
C THR A 89 12.96 -1.46 13.67
N ILE A 90 14.24 -1.64 14.03
CA ILE A 90 14.95 -2.93 13.88
C ILE A 90 14.28 -4.01 14.73
N ALA A 91 14.00 -3.72 16.00
CA ALA A 91 13.37 -4.68 16.91
C ALA A 91 11.98 -5.12 16.41
N ASN A 92 11.26 -4.22 15.75
CA ASN A 92 9.92 -4.46 15.22
C ASN A 92 9.90 -4.95 13.77
N ASN A 93 11.06 -5.07 13.10
CA ASN A 93 11.17 -5.45 11.69
C ASN A 93 10.32 -4.56 10.76
N GLN A 94 10.43 -3.24 10.92
CA GLN A 94 9.70 -2.23 10.16
C GLN A 94 10.65 -1.43 9.23
N TRP A 95 10.10 -0.64 8.32
CA TRP A 95 10.87 0.38 7.58
C TRP A 95 10.79 1.73 8.27
N LEU A 96 11.95 2.35 8.52
CA LEU A 96 12.06 3.71 9.03
C LEU A 96 12.37 4.68 7.88
N ILE A 97 11.58 5.74 7.76
CA ILE A 97 11.86 6.87 6.86
C ILE A 97 12.17 8.08 7.74
N LEU A 98 13.35 8.67 7.57
CA LEU A 98 13.73 9.90 8.24
C LEU A 98 13.70 11.05 7.23
N SER A 99 13.02 12.13 7.60
CA SER A 99 12.97 13.35 6.81
C SER A 99 13.84 14.41 7.47
N LEU A 100 14.91 14.80 6.77
CA LEU A 100 15.80 15.87 7.18
C LEU A 100 15.70 16.98 6.13
N HIS A 101 15.66 18.23 6.59
CA HIS A 101 15.66 19.41 5.71
C HIS A 101 17.10 19.90 5.52
N ASP A 102 17.34 21.19 5.72
CA ASP A 102 18.60 21.84 5.40
C ASP A 102 19.77 21.23 6.19
N ILE A 103 20.59 20.44 5.51
CA ILE A 103 21.82 19.85 6.06
C ILE A 103 22.96 20.86 5.89
N GLN A 104 23.38 21.45 7.00
CA GLN A 104 24.29 22.59 7.01
C GLN A 104 25.59 22.31 7.78
N ALA A 105 26.65 23.03 7.43
CA ALA A 105 27.95 22.90 8.11
C ALA A 105 28.00 23.56 9.49
N SER A 106 27.05 24.46 9.80
CA SER A 106 26.98 25.21 11.05
C SER A 106 25.51 25.49 11.39
N THR A 107 25.20 25.59 12.69
CA THR A 107 23.85 25.88 13.17
C THR A 107 23.41 27.26 12.69
N THR A 108 22.24 27.37 12.09
CA THR A 108 21.54 28.66 11.97
C THR A 108 20.43 28.77 13.04
N ASN A 109 19.61 29.81 12.95
CA ASN A 109 18.43 29.99 13.81
C ASN A 109 17.17 29.34 13.19
N ASP A 110 17.30 28.58 12.10
CA ASP A 110 16.19 27.86 11.47
C ASP A 110 15.83 26.59 12.25
N GLU A 111 14.55 26.31 12.38
CA GLU A 111 14.02 25.17 13.15
C GLU A 111 14.16 23.83 12.40
N TYR A 112 14.40 23.85 11.10
CA TYR A 112 14.56 22.67 10.26
C TYR A 112 16.02 22.28 9.99
N ASP A 113 16.97 23.05 10.50
CA ASP A 113 18.38 22.82 10.30
C ASP A 113 18.89 21.57 11.01
N TYR A 114 19.76 20.84 10.32
CA TYR A 114 20.53 19.76 10.92
C TYR A 114 22.01 19.84 10.51
N LEU A 115 22.92 19.51 11.42
CA LEU A 115 24.35 19.61 11.12
C LEU A 115 24.83 18.42 10.28
N ASN A 116 25.78 18.69 9.37
CA ASN A 116 26.54 17.65 8.67
C ASN A 116 27.11 16.61 9.64
N SER A 117 27.66 17.06 10.78
CA SER A 117 28.23 16.19 11.81
C SER A 117 27.20 15.28 12.49
N ASP A 118 25.94 15.70 12.52
CA ASP A 118 24.88 14.95 13.17
C ASP A 118 24.32 13.90 12.20
N LEU A 119 24.16 14.25 10.91
CA LEU A 119 23.86 13.30 9.85
C LEU A 119 24.96 12.23 9.74
N ASP A 120 26.24 12.61 9.81
CA ASP A 120 27.37 11.66 9.81
C ASP A 120 27.28 10.64 10.96
N GLN A 121 26.89 11.10 12.15
CA GLN A 121 26.71 10.21 13.31
C GLN A 121 25.52 9.26 13.15
N ILE A 122 24.42 9.73 12.56
CA ILE A 122 23.26 8.88 12.23
C ILE A 122 23.67 7.83 11.19
N ALA A 123 24.31 8.25 10.09
CA ALA A 123 24.75 7.37 9.03
C ALA A 123 25.76 6.31 9.52
N ALA A 124 26.72 6.71 10.36
CA ALA A 124 27.65 5.78 10.99
C ALA A 124 26.93 4.77 11.91
N TYR A 125 25.89 5.21 12.63
CA TYR A 125 25.10 4.33 13.48
C TYR A 125 24.32 3.30 12.66
N VAL A 126 23.60 3.74 11.62
CA VAL A 126 22.86 2.85 10.70
C VAL A 126 23.81 1.81 10.09
N LYS A 127 24.99 2.25 9.62
CA LYS A 127 26.02 1.35 9.11
C LYS A 127 26.49 0.33 10.15
N SER A 128 26.65 0.73 11.41
CA SER A 128 27.06 -0.17 12.49
C SER A 128 26.01 -1.26 12.81
N LYS A 129 24.73 -1.00 12.49
CA LYS A 129 23.64 -1.97 12.68
C LYS A 129 23.55 -3.00 11.55
N GLY A 130 24.22 -2.76 10.41
CA GLY A 130 24.20 -3.68 9.28
C GLY A 130 22.83 -3.85 8.63
N VAL A 131 21.96 -2.84 8.76
CA VAL A 131 20.63 -2.82 8.15
C VAL A 131 20.70 -2.30 6.71
N PRO A 132 19.79 -2.74 5.82
CA PRO A 132 19.72 -2.20 4.47
C PRO A 132 19.31 -0.72 4.48
N VAL A 133 19.89 0.05 3.56
CA VAL A 133 19.51 1.43 3.25
C VAL A 133 19.20 1.47 1.76
N VAL A 134 17.96 1.79 1.43
CA VAL A 134 17.42 1.67 0.08
C VAL A 134 16.61 2.92 -0.29
N ASN A 135 16.34 3.12 -1.57
CA ASN A 135 15.34 4.12 -1.96
C ASN A 135 13.95 3.65 -1.51
N VAL A 136 13.03 4.60 -1.29
CA VAL A 136 11.65 4.27 -0.89
C VAL A 136 11.01 3.28 -1.85
N THR A 137 11.25 3.41 -3.16
CA THR A 137 10.70 2.53 -4.20
C THR A 137 11.22 1.09 -4.12
N ASP A 138 12.47 0.91 -3.70
CA ASP A 138 13.09 -0.40 -3.51
C ASP A 138 12.62 -1.07 -2.20
N GLY A 139 12.08 -0.27 -1.28
CA GLY A 139 11.50 -0.71 -0.01
C GLY A 139 9.98 -0.89 -0.03
N LEU A 140 9.29 -0.81 -1.18
CA LEU A 140 7.83 -0.97 -1.25
C LEU A 140 7.38 -2.41 -1.02
N ALA A 141 6.12 -2.59 -0.62
CA ALA A 141 5.58 -3.91 -0.39
C ALA A 141 5.49 -4.67 -1.73
N GLY A 142 6.09 -5.86 -1.82
CA GLY A 142 6.08 -6.64 -3.05
C GLY A 142 6.87 -7.93 -2.99
N GLY A 143 6.74 -8.71 -4.05
CA GLY A 143 7.53 -9.92 -4.30
C GLY A 143 7.93 -9.99 -5.78
N THR A 144 8.96 -10.76 -6.10
CA THR A 144 9.48 -10.86 -7.48
C THR A 144 8.69 -11.80 -8.38
N ASN A 145 7.70 -12.52 -7.83
CA ASN A 145 6.92 -13.52 -8.56
C ASN A 145 5.44 -13.39 -8.24
N ASN A 146 4.73 -12.58 -9.02
CA ASN A 146 3.28 -12.49 -8.98
C ASN A 146 2.66 -13.79 -9.54
N LEU A 147 1.72 -14.38 -8.80
CA LEU A 147 1.03 -15.61 -9.19
C LEU A 147 -0.27 -15.35 -9.95
N LEU A 148 -0.85 -14.15 -9.80
CA LEU A 148 -2.11 -13.77 -10.43
C LEU A 148 -1.84 -13.17 -11.81
N PRO A 149 -2.38 -13.77 -12.89
CA PRO A 149 -2.29 -13.17 -14.22
C PRO A 149 -3.17 -11.91 -14.28
N ASN A 150 -2.84 -11.01 -15.22
CA ASN A 150 -3.64 -9.82 -15.51
C ASN A 150 -3.92 -8.95 -14.26
N SER A 151 -2.93 -8.80 -13.38
CA SER A 151 -3.07 -8.08 -12.10
C SER A 151 -3.45 -6.61 -12.26
N GLY A 152 -3.01 -5.96 -13.35
CA GLY A 152 -3.35 -4.58 -13.70
C GLY A 152 -4.61 -4.44 -14.56
N PHE A 153 -5.31 -5.54 -14.82
CA PHE A 153 -6.55 -5.58 -15.62
C PHE A 153 -6.47 -4.98 -17.04
N ASP A 154 -5.28 -4.91 -17.64
CA ASP A 154 -5.08 -4.47 -19.03
C ASP A 154 -5.88 -5.29 -20.05
N ASN A 155 -6.18 -6.55 -19.71
CA ASN A 155 -7.03 -7.43 -20.51
C ASN A 155 -8.48 -7.47 -20.02
N SER A 156 -8.98 -6.46 -19.27
CA SER A 156 -10.33 -6.46 -18.70
C SER A 156 -10.55 -7.65 -17.74
N ILE A 157 -11.79 -8.13 -17.57
CA ILE A 157 -12.12 -9.35 -16.83
C ILE A 157 -11.86 -10.56 -17.74
N ALA A 158 -10.58 -10.87 -17.94
CA ALA A 158 -10.09 -12.00 -18.74
C ALA A 158 -9.04 -12.81 -17.97
N ASP A 159 -8.33 -13.71 -18.65
CA ASP A 159 -7.24 -14.52 -18.07
C ASP A 159 -7.63 -15.33 -16.82
N GLY A 160 -8.90 -15.75 -16.78
CA GLY A 160 -9.51 -16.55 -15.71
C GLY A 160 -10.19 -15.71 -14.62
N TRP A 161 -10.07 -14.38 -14.67
CA TRP A 161 -10.91 -13.51 -13.86
C TRP A 161 -12.37 -13.64 -14.29
N THR A 162 -13.29 -13.65 -13.32
CA THR A 162 -14.74 -13.79 -13.56
C THR A 162 -15.54 -12.97 -12.54
N THR A 163 -16.81 -12.71 -12.82
CA THR A 163 -17.72 -12.05 -11.87
C THR A 163 -19.09 -12.72 -11.92
N ASP A 164 -19.78 -12.77 -10.78
CA ASP A 164 -21.18 -13.22 -10.70
C ASP A 164 -22.19 -12.09 -11.03
N VAL A 165 -21.73 -10.84 -11.16
CA VAL A 165 -22.54 -9.65 -11.43
C VAL A 165 -21.94 -8.74 -12.51
N PRO A 166 -21.87 -9.19 -13.79
CA PRO A 166 -21.20 -8.46 -14.86
C PRO A 166 -21.83 -7.10 -15.22
N SER A 167 -23.00 -6.75 -14.68
CA SER A 167 -23.60 -5.42 -14.83
C SER A 167 -23.05 -4.36 -13.88
N THR A 168 -22.46 -4.77 -12.75
CA THR A 168 -22.02 -3.85 -11.68
C THR A 168 -20.54 -4.02 -11.30
N ILE A 169 -19.93 -5.12 -11.72
CA ILE A 169 -18.48 -5.33 -11.69
C ILE A 169 -18.01 -5.43 -13.13
N THR A 170 -17.36 -4.38 -13.62
CA THR A 170 -16.98 -4.21 -15.02
C THR A 170 -15.55 -3.74 -15.14
N ALA A 171 -14.88 -4.05 -16.25
CA ALA A 171 -13.62 -3.38 -16.55
C ALA A 171 -13.85 -1.88 -16.80
N ASP A 172 -12.88 -1.10 -16.37
CA ASP A 172 -12.83 0.35 -16.51
C ASP A 172 -11.58 0.74 -17.28
N THR A 173 -11.76 1.67 -18.23
CA THR A 173 -10.66 2.28 -18.99
C THR A 173 -10.61 3.80 -18.75
N GLY A 174 -11.15 4.25 -17.62
CA GLY A 174 -11.40 5.65 -17.29
C GLY A 174 -10.24 6.34 -16.57
N ASP A 175 -9.05 5.74 -16.57
CA ASP A 175 -7.87 6.22 -15.83
C ASP A 175 -8.10 6.26 -14.30
N ASN A 176 -8.77 5.25 -13.75
CA ASN A 176 -9.03 5.10 -12.31
C ASN A 176 -8.16 4.03 -11.62
N GLY A 177 -7.23 3.41 -12.37
CA GLY A 177 -6.26 2.48 -11.84
C GLY A 177 -5.10 3.17 -11.11
N SER A 178 -3.99 2.44 -11.00
CA SER A 178 -2.80 2.86 -10.29
C SER A 178 -1.53 2.57 -11.08
N PHE A 179 -0.45 3.24 -10.71
CA PHE A 179 0.87 3.07 -11.30
C PHE A 179 1.29 1.58 -11.24
N PRO A 180 1.87 1.02 -12.31
CA PRO A 180 2.34 1.71 -13.51
C PRO A 180 1.30 1.90 -14.63
N GLY A 181 0.09 1.34 -14.49
CA GLY A 181 -0.90 1.22 -15.56
C GLY A 181 -2.27 1.79 -15.20
N ALA A 182 -2.35 3.09 -14.89
CA ALA A 182 -3.58 3.71 -14.39
C ALA A 182 -4.77 3.67 -15.36
N SER A 183 -4.51 3.43 -16.64
CA SER A 183 -5.53 3.38 -17.69
C SER A 183 -6.54 2.25 -17.56
N SER A 184 -6.25 1.22 -16.77
CA SER A 184 -7.02 -0.01 -16.65
C SER A 184 -7.36 -0.27 -15.18
N SER A 185 -8.59 -0.68 -14.87
CA SER A 185 -8.98 -1.14 -13.54
C SER A 185 -10.28 -1.94 -13.61
N ILE A 186 -10.76 -2.44 -12.47
CA ILE A 186 -12.13 -2.95 -12.32
C ILE A 186 -12.97 -1.94 -11.55
N HIS A 187 -14.06 -1.49 -12.18
CA HIS A 187 -15.10 -0.71 -11.52
C HIS A 187 -16.02 -1.64 -10.72
N LEU A 188 -16.16 -1.34 -9.43
CA LEU A 188 -16.95 -2.07 -8.46
C LEU A 188 -18.12 -1.19 -8.02
N THR A 189 -19.34 -1.59 -8.34
CA THR A 189 -20.55 -0.92 -7.86
C THR A 189 -21.47 -1.87 -7.12
N SER A 190 -22.12 -1.38 -6.07
CA SER A 190 -23.14 -2.16 -5.36
C SER A 190 -24.48 -2.10 -6.08
N ASP A 191 -25.25 -3.18 -6.00
CA ASP A 191 -26.66 -3.25 -6.39
C ASP A 191 -27.46 -4.06 -5.34
N ALA A 192 -28.67 -4.48 -5.65
CA ALA A 192 -29.55 -5.25 -4.76
C ALA A 192 -28.97 -6.61 -4.33
N GLN A 193 -28.02 -7.16 -5.08
CA GLN A 193 -27.35 -8.44 -4.78
C GLN A 193 -25.88 -8.20 -4.40
N VAL A 194 -25.31 -9.13 -3.62
CA VAL A 194 -23.89 -9.12 -3.29
C VAL A 194 -23.12 -9.47 -4.55
N GLY A 195 -22.18 -8.61 -4.96
CA GLY A 195 -21.34 -8.81 -6.12
C GLY A 195 -19.98 -9.38 -5.77
N ARG A 196 -19.42 -10.23 -6.63
CA ARG A 196 -18.09 -10.82 -6.45
C ARG A 196 -17.28 -10.79 -7.72
N LEU A 197 -16.08 -10.23 -7.63
CA LEU A 197 -15.00 -10.50 -8.59
C LEU A 197 -14.20 -11.70 -8.08
N PHE A 198 -13.92 -12.65 -8.96
CA PHE A 198 -13.11 -13.81 -8.68
C PHE A 198 -11.84 -13.77 -9.52
N SER A 199 -10.70 -13.93 -8.85
CA SER A 199 -9.45 -14.26 -9.52
C SER A 199 -9.49 -15.68 -10.12
N PRO A 200 -8.52 -16.03 -10.98
CA PRO A 200 -8.27 -17.42 -11.32
C PRO A 200 -7.90 -18.23 -10.08
N GLN A 201 -8.27 -19.50 -10.07
CA GLN A 201 -7.77 -20.42 -9.06
C GLN A 201 -6.30 -20.75 -9.36
N ILE A 202 -5.40 -20.37 -8.45
CA ILE A 202 -3.95 -20.54 -8.61
C ILE A 202 -3.42 -21.66 -7.72
N ALA A 203 -2.43 -22.40 -8.21
CA ALA A 203 -1.75 -23.41 -7.42
C ALA A 203 -0.90 -22.75 -6.32
N ILE A 204 -0.96 -23.29 -5.11
CA ILE A 204 -0.21 -22.83 -3.95
C ILE A 204 0.42 -24.00 -3.20
N ASP A 205 1.47 -23.68 -2.45
CA ASP A 205 2.18 -24.57 -1.55
C ASP A 205 1.58 -24.40 -0.14
N PRO A 206 1.04 -25.47 0.48
CA PRO A 206 0.37 -25.40 1.77
C PRO A 206 1.28 -24.97 2.92
N VAL A 207 2.62 -25.02 2.77
CA VAL A 207 3.56 -24.64 3.83
C VAL A 207 4.13 -23.23 3.67
N LYS A 208 3.82 -22.53 2.58
CA LYS A 208 4.30 -21.18 2.34
C LYS A 208 3.34 -20.12 2.85
N LYS A 209 3.91 -18.99 3.26
CA LYS A 209 3.19 -17.72 3.39
C LYS A 209 3.16 -17.01 2.04
N TYR A 210 2.05 -16.34 1.80
CA TYR A 210 1.81 -15.50 0.65
C TYR A 210 1.54 -14.07 1.10
N PHE A 211 1.86 -13.14 0.24
CA PHE A 211 1.52 -11.75 0.38
C PHE A 211 0.57 -11.39 -0.76
N VAL A 212 -0.53 -10.72 -0.45
CA VAL A 212 -1.47 -10.22 -1.46
C VAL A 212 -1.42 -8.70 -1.42
N LYS A 213 -1.10 -8.10 -2.57
CA LYS A 213 -1.08 -6.65 -2.77
C LYS A 213 -2.27 -6.26 -3.63
N ASN A 214 -3.04 -5.25 -3.20
CA ASN A 214 -4.24 -4.82 -3.92
C ASN A 214 -4.36 -3.31 -3.85
N PHE A 215 -4.49 -2.61 -4.97
CA PHE A 215 -4.89 -1.21 -4.96
C PHE A 215 -6.41 -1.11 -4.95
N LEU A 216 -6.97 -0.40 -3.98
CA LEU A 216 -8.40 -0.11 -3.89
C LEU A 216 -8.62 1.38 -3.65
N ASN A 217 -9.45 1.98 -4.50
CA ASN A 217 -9.93 3.35 -4.34
C ASN A 217 -11.45 3.36 -4.19
N VAL A 218 -11.96 3.53 -2.98
CA VAL A 218 -13.39 3.64 -2.69
C VAL A 218 -13.80 5.11 -2.74
N ASN A 219 -14.58 5.49 -3.74
CA ASN A 219 -15.01 6.87 -3.95
C ASN A 219 -16.30 7.21 -3.20
N THR A 220 -17.20 6.25 -3.07
CA THR A 220 -18.52 6.47 -2.45
C THR A 220 -18.96 5.24 -1.69
N ILE A 221 -19.59 5.47 -0.54
CA ILE A 221 -20.45 4.57 0.23
C ILE A 221 -21.65 5.41 0.68
N THR A 222 -22.88 4.88 0.58
CA THR A 222 -24.10 5.64 0.97
C THR A 222 -24.81 5.09 2.20
N VAL A 223 -24.27 4.03 2.82
CA VAL A 223 -24.82 3.40 4.02
C VAL A 223 -23.74 3.34 5.09
N ASP A 224 -24.08 3.76 6.31
CA ASP A 224 -23.10 3.96 7.39
C ASP A 224 -22.66 2.67 8.10
N ALA A 225 -23.35 1.54 7.87
CA ALA A 225 -23.05 0.27 8.51
C ALA A 225 -23.37 -0.94 7.63
N GLY A 226 -22.59 -2.01 7.80
CA GLY A 226 -22.77 -3.25 7.05
C GLY A 226 -22.37 -3.14 5.59
N ASN A 227 -21.56 -2.15 5.23
CA ASN A 227 -20.97 -1.94 3.92
C ASN A 227 -19.50 -2.38 3.94
N GLU A 228 -19.07 -3.09 2.91
CA GLU A 228 -17.66 -3.42 2.73
C GLU A 228 -17.35 -3.75 1.27
N VAL A 229 -16.11 -3.41 0.89
CA VAL A 229 -15.35 -4.13 -0.15
C VAL A 229 -14.42 -5.10 0.57
N ALA A 230 -14.76 -6.40 0.57
CA ALA A 230 -14.06 -7.42 1.34
C ALA A 230 -13.21 -8.35 0.46
N PHE A 231 -12.08 -8.80 1.01
CA PHE A 231 -11.13 -9.70 0.37
C PHE A 231 -11.16 -11.05 1.10
N ILE A 232 -11.53 -12.08 0.36
CA ILE A 232 -11.72 -13.43 0.86
C ILE A 232 -10.87 -14.39 0.03
N ILE A 233 -10.17 -15.32 0.66
CA ILE A 233 -9.44 -16.39 -0.03
C ILE A 233 -10.21 -17.70 0.10
N ASP A 234 -10.70 -18.24 -1.02
CA ASP A 234 -11.19 -19.62 -1.09
C ASP A 234 -10.03 -20.59 -1.19
N GLU A 235 -10.17 -21.76 -0.59
CA GLU A 235 -9.17 -22.81 -0.58
C GLU A 235 -9.74 -24.12 -1.12
N TYR A 236 -8.93 -24.82 -1.91
CA TYR A 236 -9.32 -26.07 -2.57
C TYR A 236 -8.24 -27.13 -2.40
N ASP A 237 -8.65 -28.40 -2.41
CA ASP A 237 -7.74 -29.54 -2.38
C ASP A 237 -7.10 -29.83 -3.75
N ALA A 238 -6.32 -30.92 -3.81
CA ALA A 238 -5.65 -31.38 -5.03
C ALA A 238 -6.60 -31.73 -6.19
N ASN A 239 -7.87 -32.02 -5.90
CA ASN A 239 -8.90 -32.35 -6.88
C ASN A 239 -9.73 -31.14 -7.30
N GLY A 240 -9.41 -29.94 -6.77
CA GLY A 240 -10.21 -28.73 -6.96
C GLY A 240 -11.51 -28.73 -6.14
N THR A 241 -11.64 -29.60 -5.15
CA THR A 241 -12.80 -29.58 -4.25
C THR A 241 -12.64 -28.45 -3.24
N TYR A 242 -13.68 -27.63 -3.11
CA TYR A 242 -13.71 -26.54 -2.13
C TYR A 242 -13.56 -27.10 -0.70
N LEU A 243 -12.68 -26.47 0.08
CA LEU A 243 -12.41 -26.84 1.46
C LEU A 243 -13.00 -25.83 2.44
N THR A 244 -12.57 -24.57 2.31
CA THR A 244 -12.92 -23.48 3.24
C THR A 244 -12.66 -22.13 2.58
N PHE A 245 -13.00 -21.06 3.30
CA PHE A 245 -12.56 -19.71 2.98
C PHE A 245 -11.86 -19.07 4.18
N GLN A 246 -11.09 -18.02 3.91
CA GLN A 246 -10.56 -17.11 4.93
C GLN A 246 -10.96 -15.68 4.58
N TYR A 247 -11.73 -15.03 5.45
CA TYR A 247 -11.90 -13.57 5.38
C TYR A 247 -10.59 -12.91 5.82
N ARG A 248 -10.02 -12.04 4.98
CA ARG A 248 -8.70 -11.46 5.24
C ARG A 248 -8.77 -10.00 5.67
N LYS A 249 -9.47 -9.17 4.91
CA LYS A 249 -9.51 -7.72 5.11
C LYS A 249 -10.71 -7.10 4.39
N ALA A 250 -11.13 -5.92 4.81
CA ALA A 250 -12.10 -5.10 4.08
C ALA A 250 -11.82 -3.61 4.24
N GLU A 251 -12.35 -2.83 3.31
CA GLU A 251 -12.51 -1.39 3.42
C GLU A 251 -13.99 -1.07 3.63
N THR A 252 -14.30 -0.31 4.67
CA THR A 252 -15.67 0.06 5.07
C THR A 252 -15.87 1.57 5.03
N SER A 253 -14.90 2.33 4.52
CA SER A 253 -14.90 3.79 4.44
C SER A 253 -14.53 4.28 3.03
N VAL A 254 -14.81 5.56 2.76
CA VAL A 254 -14.41 6.22 1.51
C VAL A 254 -12.93 6.55 1.60
N TRP A 255 -12.10 5.71 1.00
CA TRP A 255 -10.66 5.77 1.18
C TRP A 255 -9.90 5.13 0.01
N LEU A 256 -8.65 5.56 -0.16
CA LEU A 256 -7.68 4.93 -1.05
C LEU A 256 -6.64 4.19 -0.23
N SER A 257 -6.45 2.92 -0.54
CA SER A 257 -5.36 2.16 0.07
C SER A 257 -4.82 1.07 -0.82
N ASN A 258 -3.54 0.72 -0.61
CA ASN A 258 -3.14 -0.64 -0.84
C ASN A 258 -3.68 -1.52 0.29
N LEU A 259 -4.75 -2.26 0.04
CA LEU A 259 -5.42 -3.12 1.02
C LEU A 259 -4.69 -4.46 1.14
N ASN A 260 -3.44 -4.35 1.56
CA ASN A 260 -2.46 -5.44 1.58
C ASN A 260 -2.66 -6.36 2.79
N PHE A 261 -2.39 -7.66 2.61
CA PHE A 261 -2.44 -8.65 3.68
C PHE A 261 -1.53 -9.86 3.43
N GLU A 262 -1.08 -10.51 4.51
CA GLU A 262 -0.49 -11.85 4.41
C GLU A 262 -1.59 -12.91 4.33
N TYR A 263 -1.30 -14.04 3.70
CA TYR A 263 -2.15 -15.22 3.63
C TYR A 263 -1.32 -16.48 3.93
N THR A 264 -1.86 -17.38 4.76
CA THR A 264 -1.27 -18.70 5.05
C THR A 264 -2.37 -19.74 4.81
N PRO A 265 -2.11 -20.79 4.02
CA PRO A 265 -3.10 -21.84 3.80
C PRO A 265 -3.56 -22.49 5.10
N THR A 266 -4.86 -22.79 5.22
CA THR A 266 -5.44 -23.26 6.49
C THR A 266 -4.80 -24.56 6.97
N ASN A 267 -4.44 -25.46 6.06
CA ASN A 267 -3.84 -26.74 6.40
C ASN A 267 -3.08 -27.39 5.23
N ALA A 268 -2.43 -28.52 5.52
CA ALA A 268 -1.62 -29.29 4.59
C ALA A 268 -2.36 -29.89 3.38
N ASN A 269 -3.69 -29.84 3.31
CA ASN A 269 -4.49 -30.35 2.19
C ASN A 269 -4.78 -29.30 1.11
N VAL A 270 -4.59 -28.01 1.42
CA VAL A 270 -4.83 -26.92 0.46
C VAL A 270 -3.80 -26.98 -0.67
N ARG A 271 -4.24 -26.97 -1.93
CA ARG A 271 -3.37 -27.02 -3.12
C ARG A 271 -3.58 -25.87 -4.08
N SER A 272 -4.71 -25.20 -3.98
CA SER A 272 -4.99 -24.02 -4.77
C SER A 272 -5.87 -23.06 -4.00
N ALA A 273 -5.74 -21.78 -4.33
CA ALA A 273 -6.48 -20.70 -3.71
C ALA A 273 -7.08 -19.79 -4.78
N ARG A 274 -8.15 -19.08 -4.41
CA ARG A 274 -8.79 -18.07 -5.25
C ARG A 274 -9.17 -16.87 -4.40
N LEU A 275 -8.70 -15.69 -4.78
CA LEU A 275 -9.20 -14.43 -4.23
C LEU A 275 -10.61 -14.13 -4.74
N GLN A 276 -11.50 -13.78 -3.82
CA GLN A 276 -12.75 -13.07 -4.07
C GLN A 276 -12.64 -11.63 -3.57
N VAL A 277 -13.10 -10.69 -4.37
CA VAL A 277 -13.39 -9.31 -3.93
C VAL A 277 -14.90 -9.13 -3.92
N VAL A 278 -15.45 -8.92 -2.73
CA VAL A 278 -16.89 -8.90 -2.47
C VAL A 278 -17.35 -7.47 -2.26
N VAL A 279 -18.40 -7.08 -2.98
CA VAL A 279 -19.08 -5.79 -2.82
C VAL A 279 -20.44 -6.03 -2.16
N THR A 280 -20.65 -5.41 -1.00
CA THR A 280 -21.89 -5.62 -0.25
C THR A 280 -23.11 -5.04 -0.95
N ALA A 281 -24.22 -5.78 -0.97
CA ALA A 281 -25.48 -5.35 -1.57
C ALA A 281 -26.02 -4.06 -0.91
N ASN A 282 -26.68 -3.21 -1.70
CA ASN A 282 -27.38 -1.98 -1.26
C ASN A 282 -26.51 -1.00 -0.45
N SER A 283 -25.18 -1.05 -0.60
CA SER A 283 -24.24 -0.23 0.17
C SER A 283 -23.96 1.15 -0.43
N GLY A 284 -24.33 1.33 -1.70
CA GLY A 284 -23.97 2.51 -2.49
C GLY A 284 -22.48 2.59 -2.81
N ILE A 285 -21.76 1.47 -2.72
CA ILE A 285 -20.33 1.41 -3.04
C ILE A 285 -20.11 1.77 -4.51
N ASN A 286 -19.16 2.68 -4.73
CA ASN A 286 -18.52 2.94 -6.02
C ASN A 286 -17.00 2.96 -5.77
N ALA A 287 -16.29 1.99 -6.33
CA ALA A 287 -14.86 1.81 -6.10
C ALA A 287 -14.14 1.32 -7.36
N TYR A 288 -12.82 1.45 -7.36
CA TYR A 288 -11.94 0.95 -8.40
C TYR A 288 -10.86 0.06 -7.78
N LEU A 289 -10.71 -1.13 -8.34
CA LEU A 289 -9.73 -2.13 -7.93
C LEU A 289 -8.70 -2.31 -9.04
N ASP A 290 -7.43 -2.31 -8.68
CA ASP A 290 -6.33 -2.48 -9.62
C ASP A 290 -5.11 -3.15 -8.94
N ASN A 291 -4.12 -3.56 -9.74
CA ASN A 291 -2.83 -4.10 -9.31
C ASN A 291 -2.96 -5.18 -8.21
N VAL A 292 -3.78 -6.20 -8.49
CA VAL A 292 -4.03 -7.34 -7.61
C VAL A 292 -2.99 -8.45 -7.83
N GLN A 293 -2.04 -8.58 -6.89
CA GLN A 293 -0.81 -9.40 -7.02
C GLN A 293 -0.62 -10.34 -5.83
#